data_AF-A0A2V9ZCQ7-F1
#
_entry.id   AF-A0A2V9ZCQ7-F1
#
_cell.length_a   1.000
_cell.length_b   1.000
_cell.length_c   1.000
_cell.angle_alpha   90.00
_cell.angle_beta   90.00
_cell.angle_gamma   90.00
#
_symmetry.space_group_name_H-M   'P 1'
#
loop_
_entity.id
_entity.type
_entity.pdbx_description
1 polymer ?
#
loop_
_entity_poly.entity_id
_entity_poly.type
_entity_poly.pdbx_seq_one_letter_code
_entity_poly.pdbx_strand_id
1 'polypeptide(L)'
;PIPNGFRMSAHTPSSNSAPYKLLRLYAAADSITTTIDFVLPNLRYEIIRAGKYWFASLTTVTPITRNHCRIDVVAAWNLFRWMPFGPELLKYVFAKFVEQDRHTMEKQSEGLRYNPHLMLIDDADRPAKWYFQLKQAYLESRRTGEEMKHPMSGPVTLKWRS
;
A
#
# COMPACT_ATOMS: atom_id res chain seq x y z
N PRO A 1 12.90 5.85 -6.77
CA PRO A 1 11.95 6.25 -7.85
C PRO A 1 11.71 5.04 -8.77
N ILE A 2 10.49 4.89 -9.30
CA ILE A 2 10.15 3.94 -10.37
C ILE A 2 9.27 4.70 -11.40
N PRO A 3 9.04 4.17 -12.61
CA PRO A 3 8.14 4.83 -13.56
C PRO A 3 6.77 5.08 -12.93
N ASN A 4 6.28 6.32 -13.01
CA ASN A 4 4.99 6.76 -12.47
C ASN A 4 4.77 6.44 -10.98
N GLY A 5 5.84 6.31 -10.17
CA GLY A 5 5.69 5.89 -8.79
C GLY A 5 6.98 5.84 -7.97
N PHE A 6 6.87 5.31 -6.76
CA PHE A 6 8.04 5.00 -5.94
C PHE A 6 7.87 3.67 -5.21
N ARG A 7 9.00 3.03 -4.95
CA ARG A 7 9.10 1.75 -4.26
C ARG A 7 9.67 1.95 -2.87
N MET A 8 8.99 1.41 -1.87
CA MET A 8 9.59 1.15 -0.56
C MET A 8 10.51 -0.06 -0.68
N SER A 9 11.78 0.12 -0.34
CA SER A 9 12.76 -0.96 -0.34
C SER A 9 12.31 -2.13 0.52
N ALA A 10 12.78 -3.33 0.15
CA ALA A 10 12.51 -4.56 0.89
C ALA A 10 12.88 -4.37 2.36
N HIS A 11 11.88 -4.47 3.23
CA HIS A 11 12.04 -4.35 4.66
C HIS A 11 11.35 -5.52 5.35
N THR A 12 11.82 -5.84 6.55
CA THR A 12 11.15 -6.82 7.40
C THR A 12 9.81 -6.22 7.82
N PRO A 13 8.68 -6.91 7.56
CA PRO A 13 7.40 -6.42 8.04
C PRO A 13 7.41 -6.35 9.57
N SER A 14 6.61 -5.42 10.12
CA SER A 14 6.40 -5.31 11.56
C SER A 14 6.14 -6.70 12.16
N SER A 15 7.02 -7.13 13.06
CA SER A 15 7.04 -8.47 13.66
C SER A 15 5.85 -8.76 14.59
N ASN A 16 4.93 -7.80 14.72
CA ASN A 16 3.83 -7.83 15.69
C ASN A 16 2.52 -8.43 15.17
N SER A 17 2.39 -8.77 13.89
CA SER A 17 1.16 -9.42 13.40
C SER A 17 1.25 -10.95 13.45
N ALA A 18 0.23 -11.58 14.04
CA ALA A 18 0.10 -13.04 14.13
C ALA A 18 0.19 -13.77 12.75
N PRO A 19 -0.33 -13.21 11.64
CA PRO A 19 -0.15 -13.79 10.31
C PRO A 19 1.31 -13.93 9.88
N TYR A 20 2.15 -12.92 10.15
CA TYR A 20 3.58 -12.97 9.76
C TYR A 20 4.36 -13.99 10.58
N LYS A 21 4.01 -14.19 11.86
CA LYS A 21 4.61 -15.24 12.70
C LYS A 21 4.27 -16.63 12.17
N LEU A 22 3.00 -16.86 11.81
CA LEU A 22 2.57 -18.12 11.21
C LEU A 22 3.26 -18.36 9.86
N LEU A 23 3.39 -17.33 9.03
CA LEU A 23 4.11 -17.41 7.76
C LEU A 23 5.58 -17.78 7.95
N ARG A 24 6.27 -17.20 8.95
CA ARG A 24 7.68 -17.51 9.26
C ARG A 24 7.85 -18.97 9.65
N LEU A 25 6.96 -19.47 10.53
CA LEU A 25 6.94 -20.87 10.97
C LEU A 25 6.65 -21.82 9.80
N TYR A 26 5.66 -21.49 8.97
CA TYR A 26 5.26 -22.30 7.82
C TYR A 26 6.30 -22.31 6.69
N ALA A 27 6.94 -21.17 6.45
CA ALA A 27 7.88 -20.99 5.36
C ALA A 27 9.28 -21.54 5.66
N ALA A 28 9.59 -21.80 6.95
CA ALA A 28 10.95 -22.07 7.45
C ALA A 28 11.97 -21.09 6.85
N ALA A 29 11.58 -19.83 6.68
CA ALA A 29 12.35 -18.83 5.96
C ALA A 29 13.13 -17.95 6.95
N ASP A 30 14.43 -17.77 6.69
CA ASP A 30 15.31 -16.96 7.51
C ASP A 30 14.92 -15.47 7.52
N SER A 31 14.28 -15.00 6.44
CA SER A 31 13.78 -13.64 6.32
C SER A 31 12.44 -13.56 5.58
N ILE A 32 11.64 -12.58 5.99
CA ILE A 32 10.43 -12.15 5.29
C ILE A 32 10.71 -10.75 4.76
N THR A 33 10.56 -10.56 3.45
CA THR A 33 10.74 -9.26 2.82
C THR A 33 9.41 -8.75 2.30
N THR A 34 9.12 -7.48 2.57
CA THR A 34 7.94 -6.79 2.04
C THR A 34 8.40 -5.62 1.18
N THR A 35 7.88 -5.56 -0.04
CA THR A 35 8.10 -4.44 -0.97
C THR A 35 6.75 -3.84 -1.31
N ILE A 36 6.65 -2.51 -1.27
CA ILE A 36 5.41 -1.78 -1.56
C ILE A 36 5.72 -0.74 -2.63
N ASP A 37 4.96 -0.77 -3.72
CA ASP A 37 5.04 0.22 -4.79
C ASP A 37 3.79 1.09 -4.77
N PHE A 38 3.99 2.41 -4.80
CA PHE A 38 2.94 3.39 -4.96
C PHE A 38 3.05 3.99 -6.36
N VAL A 39 2.06 3.72 -7.21
CA VAL A 39 2.11 4.02 -8.65
C VAL A 39 0.84 4.76 -9.06
N LEU A 40 0.94 5.66 -10.03
CA LEU A 40 -0.21 6.28 -10.68
C LEU A 40 -0.88 5.30 -11.66
N PRO A 41 -2.22 5.33 -11.81
CA PRO A 41 -3.18 6.10 -11.01
C PRO A 41 -3.71 5.31 -9.81
N ASN A 42 -3.49 5.81 -8.59
CA ASN A 42 -3.99 5.26 -7.31
C ASN A 42 -3.74 3.74 -7.15
N LEU A 43 -2.57 3.23 -7.53
CA LEU A 43 -2.20 1.83 -7.41
C LEU A 43 -1.21 1.63 -6.25
N ARG A 44 -1.52 0.71 -5.35
CA ARG A 44 -0.59 0.21 -4.33
C ARG A 44 -0.37 -1.28 -4.57
N TYR A 45 0.83 -1.65 -5.02
CA TYR A 45 1.25 -3.04 -5.12
C TYR A 45 2.04 -3.41 -3.87
N GLU A 46 1.75 -4.55 -3.28
CA GLU A 46 2.51 -5.06 -2.14
C GLU A 46 2.86 -6.51 -2.40
N ILE A 47 4.14 -6.85 -2.23
CA ILE A 47 4.65 -8.20 -2.41
C ILE A 47 5.41 -8.57 -1.15
N ILE A 48 4.97 -9.66 -0.53
CA ILE A 48 5.61 -10.30 0.61
C ILE A 48 6.24 -11.60 0.11
N ARG A 49 7.53 -11.80 0.41
CA ARG A 49 8.26 -13.03 0.09
C ARG A 49 8.86 -13.64 1.34
N ALA A 50 8.70 -14.96 1.48
CA ALA A 50 9.26 -15.77 2.55
C ALA A 50 9.78 -17.09 1.95
N GLY A 51 11.07 -17.14 1.62
CA GLY A 51 11.66 -18.27 0.90
C GLY A 51 10.97 -18.52 -0.45
N LYS A 52 10.47 -19.75 -0.67
CA LYS A 52 9.70 -20.12 -1.88
C LYS A 52 8.27 -19.58 -1.90
N TYR A 53 7.79 -19.05 -0.78
CA TYR A 53 6.43 -18.57 -0.64
C TYR A 53 6.30 -17.08 -0.90
N TRP A 54 5.16 -16.68 -1.45
CA TRP A 54 4.84 -15.30 -1.76
C TRP A 54 3.35 -15.02 -1.58
N PHE A 55 3.08 -13.77 -1.25
CA PHE A 55 1.77 -13.14 -1.24
C PHE A 55 1.91 -11.81 -1.97
N ALA A 56 1.01 -11.52 -2.89
CA ALA A 56 0.96 -10.27 -3.62
C ALA A 56 -0.46 -9.68 -3.51
N SER A 57 -0.55 -8.38 -3.27
CA SER A 57 -1.81 -7.64 -3.29
C SER A 57 -1.69 -6.39 -4.16
N LEU A 58 -2.82 -6.04 -4.77
CA LEU A 58 -3.06 -4.79 -5.46
C LEU A 58 -4.26 -4.12 -4.79
N THR A 59 -4.04 -2.94 -4.25
CA THR A 59 -5.11 -2.05 -3.82
C THR A 59 -5.20 -0.88 -4.78
N THR A 60 -6.40 -0.59 -5.28
CA THR A 60 -6.65 0.60 -6.08
C THR A 60 -7.88 1.35 -5.64
N VAL A 61 -7.83 2.67 -5.75
CA VAL A 61 -8.94 3.57 -5.44
C VAL A 61 -9.38 4.28 -6.71
N THR A 62 -10.52 3.84 -7.24
CA THR A 62 -11.10 4.37 -8.48
C THR A 62 -12.15 5.42 -8.15
N PRO A 63 -12.00 6.69 -8.55
CA PRO A 63 -13.06 7.67 -8.39
C PRO A 63 -14.26 7.31 -9.26
N ILE A 64 -15.45 7.26 -8.67
CA ILE A 64 -16.72 7.04 -9.38
C ILE A 64 -17.46 8.37 -9.56
N THR A 65 -17.50 9.17 -8.49
CA THR A 65 -18.00 10.55 -8.51
C THR A 65 -17.03 11.45 -7.74
N ARG A 66 -17.34 12.75 -7.64
CA ARG A 66 -16.52 13.72 -6.88
C ARG A 66 -16.36 13.33 -5.41
N ASN A 67 -17.38 12.69 -4.82
CA ASN A 67 -17.44 12.37 -3.39
C ASN A 67 -17.54 10.85 -3.13
N HIS A 68 -17.40 10.02 -4.16
CA HIS A 68 -17.53 8.57 -4.04
C HIS A 68 -16.43 7.87 -4.83
N CYS A 69 -15.80 6.89 -4.20
CA CYS A 69 -14.77 6.07 -4.81
C CYS A 69 -15.05 4.60 -4.53
N ARG A 70 -14.58 3.74 -5.46
CA ARG A 70 -14.55 2.31 -5.29
C ARG A 70 -13.14 1.89 -4.91
N ILE A 71 -13.03 1.08 -3.85
CA ILE A 71 -11.76 0.46 -3.45
C ILE A 71 -11.79 -0.97 -3.96
N ASP A 72 -10.88 -1.29 -4.87
CA ASP A 72 -10.68 -2.66 -5.35
C ASP A 72 -9.42 -3.22 -4.69
N VAL A 73 -9.53 -4.39 -4.07
CA VAL A 73 -8.40 -5.10 -3.48
C VAL A 73 -8.34 -6.51 -4.03
N VAL A 74 -7.26 -6.80 -4.74
CA VAL A 74 -7.00 -8.10 -5.36
C VAL A 74 -5.76 -8.70 -4.71
N ALA A 75 -5.82 -9.97 -4.33
CA ALA A 75 -4.69 -10.67 -3.75
C ALA A 75 -4.46 -12.01 -4.46
N ALA A 76 -3.20 -12.41 -4.55
CA ALA A 76 -2.75 -13.67 -5.09
C ALA A 76 -1.63 -14.23 -4.20
N TRP A 77 -1.54 -15.55 -4.08
CA TRP A 77 -0.54 -16.20 -3.24
C TRP A 77 -0.24 -17.63 -3.71
N ASN A 78 0.86 -18.19 -3.24
CA ASN A 78 1.16 -19.62 -3.36
C ASN A 78 1.14 -20.37 -2.02
N LEU A 79 0.55 -19.76 -0.99
CA LEU A 79 0.37 -20.32 0.35
C LEU A 79 -0.72 -21.40 0.39
N PHE A 80 -0.56 -22.38 1.29
CA PHE A 80 -1.56 -23.40 1.63
C PHE A 80 -2.21 -24.14 0.44
N ARG A 81 -1.47 -24.34 -0.66
CA ARG A 81 -1.98 -25.03 -1.86
C ARG A 81 -2.52 -26.45 -1.61
N TRP A 82 -2.09 -27.09 -0.52
CA TRP A 82 -2.52 -28.43 -0.12
C TRP A 82 -3.75 -28.43 0.79
N MET A 83 -4.15 -27.28 1.33
CA MET A 83 -5.27 -27.18 2.26
C MET A 83 -6.58 -27.03 1.48
N PRO A 84 -7.53 -27.99 1.58
CA PRO A 84 -8.85 -27.80 1.00
C PRO A 84 -9.51 -26.58 1.65
N PHE A 85 -10.15 -25.73 0.84
CA PHE A 85 -10.78 -24.47 1.26
C PHE A 85 -9.84 -23.37 1.80
N GLY A 86 -8.52 -23.54 1.68
CA GLY A 86 -7.55 -22.53 2.09
C GLY A 86 -7.75 -21.18 1.41
N PRO A 87 -8.00 -21.13 0.09
CA PRO A 87 -8.25 -19.87 -0.59
C PRO A 87 -9.49 -19.13 -0.09
N GLU A 88 -10.57 -19.85 0.22
CA GLU A 88 -11.84 -19.32 0.70
C GLU A 88 -11.70 -18.73 2.10
N LEU A 89 -10.99 -19.43 3.00
CA LEU A 89 -10.71 -18.92 4.35
C LEU A 89 -9.86 -17.64 4.29
N LEU A 90 -8.81 -17.63 3.46
CA LEU A 90 -7.97 -16.44 3.29
C LEU A 90 -8.77 -15.28 2.71
N LYS A 91 -9.63 -15.53 1.71
CA LYS A 91 -10.54 -14.53 1.16
C LYS A 91 -11.47 -13.96 2.23
N TYR A 92 -12.02 -14.81 3.11
CA TYR A 92 -12.88 -14.37 4.21
C TYR A 92 -12.14 -13.46 5.21
N VAL A 93 -10.97 -13.89 5.68
CA VAL A 93 -10.14 -13.10 6.62
C VAL A 93 -9.73 -11.77 5.98
N PHE A 94 -9.32 -11.80 4.72
CA PHE A 94 -8.93 -10.60 3.99
C PHE A 94 -10.09 -9.64 3.80
N ALA A 95 -11.29 -10.14 3.47
CA ALA A 95 -12.49 -9.31 3.37
C ALA A 95 -12.81 -8.60 4.69
N LYS A 96 -12.64 -9.28 5.84
CA LYS A 96 -12.81 -8.65 7.16
C LYS A 96 -11.78 -7.57 7.44
N PHE A 97 -10.52 -7.79 7.07
CA PHE A 97 -9.46 -6.80 7.22
C PHE A 97 -9.73 -5.53 6.38
N VAL A 98 -10.10 -5.72 5.11
CA VAL A 98 -10.46 -4.60 4.21
C VAL A 98 -11.67 -3.83 4.74
N GLU A 99 -12.65 -4.51 5.35
CA GLU A 99 -13.83 -3.86 5.94
C GLU A 99 -13.47 -2.96 7.14
N GLN A 100 -12.48 -3.34 7.96
CA GLN A 100 -12.00 -2.51 9.06
C GLN A 100 -11.34 -1.23 8.55
N ASP A 101 -10.51 -1.34 7.51
CA ASP A 101 -9.87 -0.19 6.87
C ASP A 101 -10.92 0.74 6.24
N ARG A 102 -11.92 0.18 5.56
CA ARG A 102 -13.05 0.92 4.97
C ARG A 102 -13.76 1.77 6.02
N HIS A 103 -14.15 1.18 7.16
CA HIS A 103 -14.80 1.90 8.25
C HIS A 103 -13.94 3.02 8.83
N THR A 104 -12.62 2.83 8.89
CA THR A 104 -11.69 3.87 9.37
C THR A 104 -11.66 5.05 8.41
N MET A 105 -11.64 4.79 7.09
CA MET A 105 -11.69 5.84 6.06
C MET A 105 -13.03 6.59 6.06
N GLU A 106 -14.15 5.91 6.31
CA GLU A 106 -15.47 6.55 6.46
C GLU A 106 -15.47 7.54 7.62
N LYS A 107 -15.02 7.11 8.80
CA LYS A 107 -14.91 7.98 9.98
C LYS A 107 -13.96 9.15 9.75
N GLN A 108 -12.85 8.93 9.05
CA GLN A 108 -11.94 10.00 8.67
C GLN A 108 -12.62 11.00 7.73
N SER A 109 -13.38 10.53 6.75
CA SER A 109 -14.15 11.40 5.83
C SER A 109 -15.23 12.21 6.57
N GLU A 110 -15.91 11.62 7.55
CA GLU A 110 -16.85 12.32 8.42
C GLU A 110 -16.15 13.41 9.24
N GLY A 111 -15.00 13.07 9.85
CA GLY A 111 -14.18 14.02 10.61
C GLY A 111 -13.68 15.20 9.78
N LEU A 112 -13.33 14.98 8.51
CA LEU A 112 -12.92 16.03 7.58
C LEU A 112 -14.01 17.06 7.28
N ARG A 113 -15.29 16.72 7.46
CA ARG A 113 -16.41 17.69 7.29
C ARG A 113 -16.33 18.84 8.29
N TYR A 114 -15.64 18.65 9.42
CA TYR A 114 -15.44 19.67 10.44
C TYR A 114 -14.18 20.52 10.23
N ASN A 115 -13.50 20.36 9.07
CA ASN A 115 -12.30 21.09 8.68
C ASN A 115 -11.20 21.16 9.76
N PRO A 116 -10.78 20.01 10.34
CA PRO A 116 -9.69 20.01 11.31
C PRO A 116 -8.39 20.45 10.63
N HIS A 117 -7.51 21.13 11.36
CA HIS A 117 -6.15 21.41 10.89
C HIS A 117 -5.39 20.08 10.73
N LEU A 118 -5.31 19.58 9.50
CA LEU A 118 -4.53 18.38 9.16
C LEU A 118 -3.05 18.74 9.18
N MET A 119 -2.33 18.33 10.21
CA MET A 119 -0.87 18.40 10.22
C MET A 119 -0.31 17.07 9.75
N LEU A 120 0.38 17.09 8.60
CA LEU A 120 1.20 15.96 8.15
C LEU A 120 2.52 16.00 8.92
N ILE A 121 2.81 14.97 9.71
CA ILE A 121 4.06 14.81 10.45
C ILE A 121 5.15 14.45 9.43
N ASP A 122 6.20 15.27 9.36
CA ASP A 122 7.08 15.37 8.18
C ASP A 122 7.73 14.07 7.69
N ASP A 123 8.29 13.29 8.60
CA ASP A 123 8.94 12.03 8.24
C ASP A 123 7.93 10.89 8.11
N ALA A 124 6.78 11.02 8.78
CA ALA A 124 5.77 10.00 8.79
C ALA A 124 4.96 9.93 7.51
N ASP A 125 4.59 11.11 7.05
CA ASP A 125 3.72 11.28 5.89
C ASP A 125 4.51 11.53 4.61
N ARG A 126 5.83 11.32 4.63
CA ARG A 126 6.70 11.52 3.46
C ARG A 126 6.23 10.73 2.24
N PRO A 127 5.83 9.44 2.35
CA PRO A 127 5.27 8.71 1.21
C PRO A 127 4.00 9.37 0.64
N ALA A 128 3.10 9.86 1.51
CA ALA A 128 1.90 10.55 1.06
C ALA A 128 2.23 11.87 0.35
N LYS A 129 3.17 12.66 0.89
CA LYS A 129 3.66 13.89 0.24
C LYS A 129 4.24 13.61 -1.14
N TRP A 130 5.09 12.59 -1.29
CA TRP A 130 5.63 12.19 -2.60
C TRP A 130 4.53 11.77 -3.56
N TYR A 131 3.51 11.06 -3.09
CA TYR A 131 2.40 10.65 -3.93
C TYR A 131 1.58 11.85 -4.44
N PHE A 132 1.30 12.83 -3.59
CA PHE A 132 0.63 14.06 -4.00
C PHE A 132 1.47 14.86 -4.99
N GLN A 133 2.77 15.00 -4.74
CA GLN A 133 3.67 15.69 -5.66
C GLN A 133 3.74 14.99 -7.02
N LEU A 134 3.77 13.65 -7.04
CA LEU A 134 3.77 12.86 -8.27
C LEU A 134 2.47 13.08 -9.07
N LYS A 135 1.32 13.10 -8.40
CA LYS A 135 0.03 13.40 -9.04
C LYS A 135 0.01 14.82 -9.65
N GLN A 136 0.53 15.81 -8.93
CA GLN A 136 0.62 17.19 -9.45
C GLN A 136 1.57 17.27 -10.65
N ALA A 137 2.74 16.63 -10.57
CA ALA A 137 3.70 16.59 -11.69
C ALA A 137 3.11 15.91 -12.93
N TYR A 138 2.34 14.83 -12.75
CA TYR A 138 1.64 14.17 -13.84
C TYR A 138 0.59 15.09 -14.47
N LEU A 139 -0.25 15.76 -13.68
CA LEU A 139 -1.25 16.70 -14.19
C LEU A 139 -0.61 17.86 -14.94
N GLU A 140 0.49 18.40 -14.43
CA GLU A 140 1.22 19.49 -15.08
C GLU A 140 1.84 19.06 -16.40
N SER A 141 2.50 17.90 -16.44
CA SER A 141 3.02 17.31 -17.68
C SER A 141 1.92 17.10 -18.72
N ARG A 142 0.73 16.65 -18.32
CA ARG A 142 -0.43 16.54 -19.20
C ARG A 142 -0.96 17.88 -19.69
N ARG A 143 -0.79 18.96 -18.90
CA ARG A 143 -1.23 20.32 -19.24
C ARG A 143 -0.27 21.04 -20.18
N THR A 144 1.05 20.89 -19.97
CA THR A 144 2.09 21.61 -20.72
C THR A 144 2.67 20.81 -21.88
N GLY A 145 2.56 19.47 -21.85
CA GLY A 145 3.22 18.57 -22.79
C GLY A 145 4.69 18.31 -22.46
N GLU A 146 5.23 18.91 -21.39
CA GLU A 146 6.60 18.67 -20.92
C GLU A 146 6.74 17.31 -20.22
N GLU A 147 7.97 16.84 -20.08
CA GLU A 147 8.28 15.61 -19.34
C GLU A 147 7.90 15.73 -17.84
N MET A 148 7.30 14.68 -17.29
CA MET A 148 6.93 14.64 -15.87
C MET A 148 8.17 14.65 -14.97
N LYS A 149 8.33 15.72 -14.19
CA LYS A 149 9.40 15.82 -13.19
C LYS A 149 9.08 14.95 -11.98
N HIS A 150 9.84 13.86 -11.81
CA HIS A 150 9.66 12.95 -10.68
C HIS A 150 10.04 13.62 -9.35
N PRO A 151 9.23 13.52 -8.27
CA PRO A 151 9.47 14.23 -7.01
C PRO A 151 10.65 13.69 -6.18
N MET A 152 11.09 12.47 -6.47
CA MET A 152 12.29 11.87 -5.88
C MET A 152 13.44 11.84 -6.89
N SER A 153 14.59 12.37 -6.51
CA SER A 153 15.84 12.32 -7.30
C SER A 153 16.60 10.99 -7.15
N GLY A 154 16.31 10.21 -6.11
CA GLY A 154 17.03 8.96 -5.83
C GLY A 154 16.43 8.19 -4.65
N PRO A 155 17.12 7.15 -4.14
CA PRO A 155 16.78 6.47 -2.90
C PRO A 155 16.85 7.42 -1.71
N VAL A 156 15.86 7.36 -0.81
CA VAL A 156 15.79 8.19 0.39
C VAL A 156 15.55 7.29 1.60
N THR A 157 16.36 7.46 2.65
CA THR A 157 16.18 6.76 3.93
C THR A 157 15.35 7.63 4.86
N LEU A 158 14.16 7.15 5.23
CA LEU A 158 13.30 7.80 6.22
C LEU A 158 13.73 7.39 7.62
N LYS A 159 13.81 8.36 8.55
CA LYS A 159 14.07 8.11 9.97
C LYS A 159 12.90 8.64 10.77
N TRP A 160 12.34 7.81 11.63
CA TRP A 160 11.19 8.16 12.46
C TRP A 160 11.70 8.31 13.89
N ARG A 161 11.34 9.40 14.56
CA ARG A 161 11.52 9.50 16.01
C ARG A 161 10.31 8.81 16.64
N SER A 162 10.55 7.67 17.29
CA SER A 162 9.58 6.96 18.12
C SER A 162 9.33 7.70 19.42
#